data_AF-A0A7V4A0D1-F1
#
_entry.id   AF-A0A7V4A0D1-F1
#
_cell.length_a   1.000
_cell.length_b   1.000
_cell.length_c   1.000
_cell.angle_alpha   90.00
_cell.angle_beta   90.00
_cell.angle_gamma   90.00
#
_symmetry.space_group_name_H-M   'P 1'
#
loop_
_entity.id
_entity.type
_entity.pdbx_description
1 polymer ?
#
loop_
_entity_poly.entity_id
_entity_poly.type
_entity_poly.pdbx_seq_one_letter_code
_entity_poly.pdbx_strand_id
1 'polypeptide(L)' 'MILVYGLGRSGLGVLRFLKKRGLPARFYDDRPKEIEVQEALRLGFT' A
#
# COMPACT_ATOMS: atom_id res chain seq x y z
N MET A 1 9.78 2.19 10.47
CA MET A 1 9.39 1.60 9.18
C MET A 1 7.90 1.28 9.24
N ILE A 2 7.07 1.90 8.41
CA ILE A 2 5.62 1.63 8.42
C ILE A 2 5.37 0.38 7.57
N LEU A 3 4.61 -0.57 8.10
CA LEU A 3 4.17 -1.77 7.39
C LEU A 3 2.65 -1.77 7.34
N VAL A 4 2.09 -1.85 6.13
CA VAL A 4 0.66 -1.90 5.89
C VAL A 4 0.27 -3.34 5.57
N TYR A 5 -0.59 -3.93 6.41
CA TYR A 5 -1.12 -5.27 6.21
C TYR A 5 -2.46 -5.23 5.48
N GLY A 6 -2.56 -5.99 4.39
CA GLY A 6 -3.70 -6.03 3.49
C GLY A 6 -3.75 -4.84 2.52
N LEU A 7 -4.00 -5.11 1.24
CA LEU A 7 -4.11 -4.15 0.14
C LEU A 7 -5.55 -3.91 -0.32
N GLY A 8 -6.54 -4.39 0.42
CA GLY A 8 -7.93 -4.03 0.18
C GLY A 8 -8.17 -2.51 0.29
N ARG A 9 -9.45 -2.11 0.23
CA ARG A 9 -9.86 -0.68 0.24
C ARG A 9 -9.19 0.16 1.33
N SER A 10 -9.08 -0.39 2.54
CA SER A 10 -8.45 0.29 3.69
C SER A 10 -6.93 0.43 3.53
N GLY A 11 -6.24 -0.64 3.13
CA GLY A 11 -4.79 -0.65 2.95
C GLY A 11 -4.32 0.35 1.89
N LEU A 12 -4.95 0.34 0.72
CA LEU A 12 -4.69 1.33 -0.33
C LEU A 12 -5.03 2.77 0.13
N GLY A 13 -6.05 2.92 0.97
CA GLY A 13 -6.36 4.20 1.62
C GLY A 13 -5.20 4.72 2.47
N VAL A 14 -4.60 3.84 3.29
CA VAL A 14 -3.42 4.16 4.09
C VAL A 14 -2.23 4.50 3.19
N LEU A 15 -1.94 3.70 2.15
CA LEU A 15 -0.83 4.00 1.22
C LEU A 15 -1.00 5.37 0.53
N ARG A 16 -2.22 5.71 0.08
CA ARG A 16 -2.51 7.03 -0.48
C ARG A 16 -2.29 8.16 0.54
N PHE A 17 -2.67 7.94 1.80
CA PHE A 17 -2.40 8.90 2.88
C PHE A 17 -0.90 9.08 3.12
N LEU A 18 -0.13 7.99 3.18
CA LEU A 18 1.32 8.02 3.41
C LEU A 18 2.06 8.70 2.25
N LYS A 19 1.64 8.45 1.00
CA LYS A 19 2.20 9.12 -0.18
C LYS A 19 2.03 10.64 -0.09
N LYS A 20 0.84 11.12 0.29
CA LYS A 20 0.57 12.55 0.48
C LYS A 20 1.42 13.19 1.57
N ARG A 21 1.94 12.40 2.52
CA ARG A 21 2.80 12.85 3.62
C ARG A 21 4.30 12.65 3.34
N GLY A 22 4.66 12.10 2.18
CA GLY A 22 6.06 11.78 1.86
C GLY A 22 6.65 10.70 2.78
N LEU A 23 5.82 9.88 3.42
CA LEU A 23 6.26 8.87 4.37
C LEU A 23 6.50 7.54 3.66
N PRO A 24 7.67 6.90 3.85
CA PRO A 24 7.95 5.59 3.27
C PRO A 24 7.19 4.49 4.02
N ALA A 25 6.74 3.48 3.28
CA ALA A 25 6.10 2.29 3.84
C ALA A 25 6.41 1.04 3.01
N ARG A 26 6.23 -0.11 3.64
CA ARG A 26 6.13 -1.40 2.95
C ARG A 26 4.72 -1.95 3.06
N PHE A 27 4.33 -2.86 2.18
CA PHE A 27 3.06 -3.58 2.30
C PHE A 27 3.26 -5.09 2.32
N TYR A 28 2.30 -5.77 2.94
CA TYR A 28 2.19 -7.22 2.91
C TYR A 28 0.72 -7.61 2.85
N ASP A 29 0.37 -8.53 1.97
CA ASP A 29 -0.97 -9.09 1.87
C ASP A 29 -0.84 -10.61 1.65
N ASP A 30 -1.55 -11.41 2.44
CA ASP A 30 -1.57 -12.86 2.32
C ASP A 30 -2.32 -13.35 1.08
N ARG A 31 -3.25 -12.53 0.55
CA ARG A 31 -4.09 -12.86 -0.60
C ARG A 31 -4.19 -11.66 -1.54
N PRO A 32 -3.06 -11.21 -2.11
CA PRO A 32 -3.03 -10.01 -2.91
C PRO A 32 -3.87 -10.20 -4.18
N LYS A 33 -4.75 -9.25 -4.47
CA LYS A 33 -5.29 -9.11 -5.82
C LYS A 33 -4.31 -8.32 -6.65
N GLU A 34 -4.07 -8.80 -7.87
CA GLU A 34 -3.09 -8.18 -8.77
C GLU A 34 -3.36 -6.68 -8.99
N ILE A 35 -4.63 -6.29 -9.13
CA ILE A 35 -5.01 -4.88 -9.29
C ILE A 35 -4.61 -4.01 -8.08
N GLU A 36 -4.70 -4.54 -6.86
CA GLU A 36 -4.37 -3.82 -5.63
C GLU A 36 -2.85 -3.69 -5.47
N VAL A 37 -2.10 -4.75 -5.80
CA VAL A 37 -0.62 -4.71 -5.84
C VAL A 37 -0.14 -3.68 -6.85
N GLN A 38 -0.70 -3.69 -8.07
CA GLN A 38 -0.33 -2.72 -9.10
C GLN A 38 -0.62 -1.28 -8.66
N GLU A 39 -1.70 -1.04 -7.94
CA GLU A 39 -1.96 0.28 -7.37
C GLU A 39 -0.93 0.67 -6.30
N ALA A 40 -0.59 -0.24 -5.38
CA ALA A 40 0.44 -0.01 -4.36
C ALA A 40 1.82 0.30 -4.97
N LEU A 41 2.20 -0.43 -6.02
CA LEU A 41 3.43 -0.20 -6.78
C LEU A 41 3.42 1.16 -7.50
N ARG A 42 2.32 1.54 -8.16
CA ARG A 42 2.15 2.88 -8.78
C ARG A 42 2.19 4.00 -7.74
N LEU A 43 1.79 3.71 -6.51
CA LEU A 43 1.93 4.65 -5.39
C LEU A 43 3.39 4.80 -4.94
N GLY A 44 4.29 3.90 -5.32
CA GLY A 44 5.72 3.94 -4.99
C GLY A 44 6.08 3.15 -3.73
N PHE A 45 5.21 2.23 -3.31
CA PHE A 45 5.45 1.35 -2.16
C PHE A 45 5.83 -0.05 -2.63
N THR A 46 6.44 -0.84 -1.74
CA THR A 46 6.92 -2.20 -1.98
C THR A 46 6.50 -3.17 -0.91
#